data_AF-K4LGW9-F1
#
_entry.id   AF-K4LGW9-F1
#
_cell.length_a   1.000
_cell.length_b   1.000
_cell.length_c   1.000
_cell.angle_alpha   90.00
_cell.angle_beta   90.00
_cell.angle_gamma   90.00
#
_symmetry.space_group_name_H-M   'P 1'
#
loop_
_entity.id
_entity.type
_entity.pdbx_description
1 polymer ?
#
loop_
_entity_poly.entity_id
_entity_poly.type
_entity_poly.pdbx_seq_one_letter_code
_entity_poly.pdbx_strand_id
1 'polypeptide(L)'
;MEAVIDYENIESEELADLAEVLKALERTKRPPKAFAFDFEPGKEGASGSGYVTDSFFVATRHKIFWIVRLQDGGFAFMKVTPEWIKFYGNILLLSPEIFVEFNRFRRIVLWIAEQDKEID
;
A
#
# COMPACT_ATOMS: atom_id res chain seq x y z
N MET A 1 20.55 27.16 8.56
CA MET A 1 19.17 26.79 8.94
C MET A 1 18.93 25.43 8.34
N GLU A 2 19.17 24.37 9.10
CA GLU A 2 18.80 23.03 8.65
C GLU A 2 17.28 22.92 8.74
N ALA A 3 16.64 22.54 7.65
CA ALA A 3 15.23 22.20 7.67
C ALA A 3 15.10 20.91 8.48
N VAL A 4 14.64 21.04 9.73
CA VAL A 4 14.18 19.88 10.50
C VAL A 4 12.91 19.43 9.82
N ILE A 5 13.04 18.43 8.95
CA ILE A 5 11.90 17.74 8.36
C ILE A 5 11.22 17.02 9.52
N ASP A 6 10.08 17.52 9.92
CA ASP A 6 9.27 16.93 10.97
C ASP A 6 8.61 15.66 10.43
N TYR A 7 9.31 14.54 10.62
CA TYR A 7 8.89 13.24 10.10
C TYR A 7 7.50 12.86 10.62
N GLU A 8 7.15 13.21 11.87
CA GLU A 8 5.82 12.91 12.44
C GLU A 8 4.69 13.61 11.69
N ASN A 9 4.92 14.85 11.27
CA ASN A 9 3.93 15.62 10.49
C ASN A 9 3.72 15.04 9.08
N ILE A 10 4.77 14.53 8.43
CA ILE A 10 4.66 13.85 7.14
C ILE A 10 3.91 12.52 7.29
N GLU A 11 4.17 11.77 8.38
CA GLU A 11 3.49 10.51 8.62
C GLU A 11 1.98 10.71 8.83
N SER A 12 1.61 11.73 9.59
CA SER A 12 0.22 12.09 9.89
C SER A 12 -0.58 12.47 8.65
N GLU A 13 -0.02 13.31 7.77
CA GLU A 13 -0.70 13.74 6.55
C GLU A 13 -0.92 12.58 5.57
N GLU A 14 0.08 11.70 5.40
CA GLU A 14 -0.05 10.53 4.53
C GLU A 14 -1.06 9.51 5.05
N LEU A 15 -1.13 9.31 6.37
CA LEU A 15 -2.15 8.45 6.99
C LEU A 15 -3.56 9.06 6.86
N ALA A 16 -3.69 10.38 6.91
CA ALA A 16 -4.95 11.08 6.69
C ALA A 16 -5.44 10.94 5.24
N ASP A 17 -4.55 11.19 4.26
CA ASP A 17 -4.85 11.00 2.83
C ASP A 17 -5.31 9.56 2.54
N LEU A 18 -4.60 8.58 3.11
CA LEU A 18 -4.95 7.17 2.94
C LEU A 18 -6.30 6.83 3.61
N ALA A 19 -6.56 7.34 4.80
CA ALA A 19 -7.83 7.12 5.49
C ALA A 19 -9.01 7.68 4.69
N GLU A 20 -8.84 8.84 4.06
CA GLU A 20 -9.84 9.42 3.17
C GLU A 20 -10.08 8.53 1.95
N VAL A 21 -9.01 8.04 1.32
CA VAL A 21 -9.08 7.09 0.20
C VAL A 21 -9.83 5.82 0.58
N LEU A 22 -9.48 5.18 1.70
CA LEU A 22 -10.12 3.93 2.13
C LEU A 22 -11.61 4.15 2.42
N LYS A 23 -11.97 5.23 3.11
CA LYS A 23 -13.38 5.61 3.34
C LYS A 23 -14.13 5.89 2.03
N ALA A 24 -13.48 6.50 1.05
CA ALA A 24 -14.09 6.75 -0.25
C ALA A 24 -14.35 5.44 -1.01
N LEU A 25 -13.41 4.49 -0.95
CA LEU A 25 -13.55 3.16 -1.55
C LEU A 25 -14.74 2.39 -0.94
N GLU A 26 -14.88 2.41 0.39
CA GLU A 26 -16.02 1.80 1.10
C GLU A 26 -17.37 2.42 0.74
N ARG A 27 -17.41 3.72 0.41
CA ARG A 27 -18.64 4.47 0.08
C ARG A 27 -19.14 4.26 -1.35
N THR A 28 -18.29 3.82 -2.26
CA THR A 28 -18.74 3.54 -3.64
C THR A 28 -19.58 2.26 -3.66
N LYS A 29 -20.76 2.26 -4.30
CA LYS A 29 -21.75 1.12 -4.31
C LYS A 29 -21.22 -0.20 -4.89
N ARG A 30 -20.01 -0.20 -5.45
CA ARG A 30 -19.24 -1.37 -5.83
C ARG A 30 -17.86 -1.26 -5.22
N PRO A 31 -17.70 -1.42 -3.90
CA PRO A 31 -16.43 -1.96 -3.46
C PRO A 31 -16.42 -3.38 -4.07
N PRO A 32 -15.33 -3.90 -4.63
CA PRO A 32 -15.15 -5.34 -4.60
C PRO A 32 -15.47 -5.76 -3.15
N LYS A 33 -16.09 -6.91 -2.91
CA LYS A 33 -16.41 -7.44 -1.55
C LYS A 33 -15.17 -7.56 -0.61
N ALA A 34 -14.06 -6.92 -0.92
CA ALA A 34 -12.70 -7.10 -0.46
C ALA A 34 -12.24 -6.12 0.64
N PHE A 35 -12.98 -5.07 1.00
CA PHE A 35 -12.40 -3.94 1.76
C PHE A 35 -13.16 -3.51 3.01
N ALA A 36 -13.59 -4.45 3.85
CA ALA A 36 -13.89 -4.11 5.24
C ALA A 36 -12.56 -4.10 6.01
N PHE A 37 -11.98 -2.92 6.23
CA PHE A 37 -10.76 -2.78 7.01
C PHE A 37 -11.06 -2.13 8.35
N ASP A 38 -10.64 -2.76 9.44
CA ASP A 38 -10.55 -2.10 10.75
C ASP A 38 -9.31 -1.19 10.79
N PHE A 39 -9.26 -0.17 9.92
CA PHE A 39 -8.21 0.83 9.91
C PHE A 39 -8.64 2.05 10.71
N GLU A 40 -7.99 2.25 11.87
CA GLU A 40 -8.07 3.50 12.62
C GLU A 40 -6.78 4.31 12.38
N PRO A 41 -6.83 5.41 11.60
CA PRO A 41 -5.66 6.27 11.41
C PRO A 41 -5.17 6.79 12.77
N GLY A 42 -3.88 6.58 13.06
CA GLY A 42 -3.24 6.95 14.34
C GLY A 42 -3.20 5.84 15.39
N LYS A 43 -3.81 4.67 15.15
CA LYS A 43 -3.65 3.49 16.01
C LYS A 43 -2.47 2.66 15.52
N GLU A 44 -1.44 2.50 16.35
CA GLU A 44 -0.32 1.62 16.03
C GLU A 44 -0.78 0.16 15.98
N GLY A 45 -0.60 -0.50 14.84
CA GLY A 45 -0.75 -1.93 14.69
C GLY A 45 0.56 -2.67 14.93
N ALA A 46 0.54 -4.01 14.91
CA ALA A 46 1.78 -4.78 14.87
C ALA A 46 2.42 -4.67 13.47
N SER A 47 3.75 -4.52 13.42
CA SER A 47 4.51 -4.81 12.20
C SER A 47 4.27 -6.26 11.79
N GLY A 48 4.41 -6.55 10.50
CA GLY A 48 4.16 -7.90 10.01
C GLY A 48 4.56 -8.08 8.56
N SER A 49 4.19 -9.23 8.03
CA SER A 49 4.48 -9.62 6.65
C SER A 49 3.42 -10.57 6.13
N GLY A 50 3.33 -10.70 4.81
CA GLY A 50 2.38 -11.61 4.20
C GLY A 50 2.33 -11.55 2.68
N TYR A 51 1.65 -12.54 2.12
CA TYR A 51 1.41 -12.65 0.69
C TYR A 51 0.21 -11.80 0.26
N VAL A 52 0.37 -11.16 -0.89
CA VAL A 52 -0.63 -10.30 -1.51
C VAL A 52 -1.64 -11.15 -2.27
N THR A 53 -2.92 -10.89 -2.04
CA THR A 53 -4.06 -11.51 -2.76
C THR A 53 -4.61 -10.62 -3.86
N ASP A 54 -4.53 -9.31 -3.66
CA ASP A 54 -5.03 -8.30 -4.57
C ASP A 54 -4.23 -7.01 -4.37
N SER A 55 -4.04 -6.23 -5.43
CA SER A 55 -3.38 -4.93 -5.32
C SER A 55 -3.85 -3.94 -6.36
N PHE A 56 -3.81 -2.66 -6.02
CA PHE A 56 -4.26 -1.58 -6.89
C PHE A 56 -3.55 -0.28 -6.56
N PHE A 57 -3.62 0.64 -7.52
CA PHE A 57 -3.09 1.99 -7.37
C PHE A 57 -4.22 2.99 -7.16
N VAL A 58 -4.06 3.88 -6.18
CA VAL A 58 -4.97 5.01 -5.98
C VAL A 58 -4.18 6.30 -6.06
N ALA A 59 -4.59 7.18 -6.97
CA ALA A 59 -4.06 8.54 -7.05
C ALA A 59 -4.94 9.51 -6.27
N THR A 60 -4.34 10.28 -5.37
CA THR A 60 -4.91 11.50 -4.81
C THR A 60 -4.39 12.71 -5.59
N ARG A 61 -4.77 13.92 -5.19
CA ARG A 61 -4.34 15.16 -5.86
C ARG A 61 -2.81 15.33 -5.91
N HIS A 62 -2.08 14.77 -4.94
CA HIS A 62 -0.64 15.00 -4.78
C HIS A 62 0.19 13.73 -4.62
N LYS A 63 -0.43 12.56 -4.43
CA LYS A 63 0.27 11.32 -4.08
C LYS A 63 -0.36 10.15 -4.84
N ILE A 64 0.42 9.10 -5.07
CA ILE A 64 -0.11 7.82 -5.55
C ILE A 64 0.25 6.76 -4.52
N PHE A 65 -0.71 5.92 -4.18
CA PHE A 65 -0.54 4.83 -3.25
C PHE A 65 -0.70 3.51 -3.98
N TRP A 66 0.24 2.60 -3.77
CA TRP A 66 0.06 1.19 -4.02
C TRP A 66 -0.52 0.56 -2.75
N ILE A 67 -1.70 -0.02 -2.85
CA ILE A 67 -2.40 -0.67 -1.73
C ILE A 67 -2.50 -2.16 -2.04
N VAL A 68 -2.11 -2.98 -1.07
CA VAL A 68 -2.15 -4.44 -1.19
C VAL A 68 -3.07 -5.03 -0.12
N ARG A 69 -3.81 -6.07 -0.50
CA ARG A 69 -4.58 -6.90 0.43
C ARG A 69 -3.82 -8.17 0.72
N LEU A 70 -3.68 -8.50 2.00
CA LEU A 70 -2.97 -9.68 2.46
C LEU A 70 -3.91 -10.89 2.57
N GLN A 71 -3.36 -12.11 2.51
CA GLN A 71 -4.12 -13.37 2.67
C GLN A 71 -4.86 -13.46 4.01
N ASP A 72 -4.34 -12.85 5.07
CA ASP A 72 -4.97 -12.79 6.39
C ASP A 72 -6.17 -11.81 6.45
N GLY A 73 -6.48 -11.14 5.34
CA GLY A 73 -7.54 -10.14 5.23
C GLY A 73 -7.11 -8.72 5.58
N GLY A 74 -5.87 -8.52 6.06
CA GLY A 74 -5.30 -7.21 6.32
C GLY A 74 -4.89 -6.47 5.04
N PHE A 75 -4.27 -5.30 5.22
CA PHE A 75 -3.67 -4.55 4.12
C PHE A 75 -2.34 -3.97 4.52
N ALA A 76 -1.57 -3.60 3.49
CA ALA A 76 -0.41 -2.75 3.59
C ALA A 76 -0.41 -1.76 2.43
N PHE A 77 0.37 -0.69 2.54
CA PHE A 77 0.44 0.32 1.50
C PHE A 77 1.83 0.91 1.34
N MET A 78 2.11 1.44 0.16
CA MET A 78 3.32 2.19 -0.12
C MET A 78 2.97 3.44 -0.94
N LYS A 79 3.57 4.56 -0.61
CA LYS A 79 3.56 5.72 -1.51
C LYS A 79 4.52 5.46 -2.67
N VAL A 80 4.03 5.66 -3.88
CA VAL A 80 4.77 5.40 -5.11
C VAL A 80 4.75 6.63 -6.00
N THR A 81 5.76 6.76 -6.86
CA THR A 81 5.79 7.81 -7.89
C THR A 81 5.33 7.26 -9.24
N PRO A 82 4.96 8.12 -10.21
CA PRO A 82 4.68 7.67 -11.57
C PRO A 82 5.84 6.89 -12.20
N GLU A 83 7.09 7.26 -11.93
CA GLU A 83 8.28 6.56 -12.40
C GLU A 83 8.36 5.17 -11.79
N TRP A 84 8.10 5.06 -10.48
CA TRP A 84 8.07 3.77 -9.79
C TRP A 84 7.05 2.82 -10.42
N ILE A 85 5.83 3.31 -10.72
CA ILE A 85 4.78 2.53 -11.38
C ILE A 85 5.22 2.10 -12.78
N LYS A 86 5.90 2.96 -13.54
CA LYS A 86 6.41 2.59 -14.87
C LYS A 86 7.45 1.48 -14.81
N PHE A 87 8.33 1.50 -13.81
CA PHE A 87 9.38 0.49 -13.67
C PHE A 87 8.85 -0.84 -13.13
N TYR A 88 8.01 -0.79 -12.09
CA TYR A 88 7.62 -2.00 -11.35
C TYR A 88 6.18 -2.45 -11.61
N GLY A 89 5.34 -1.63 -12.23
CA GLY A 89 3.92 -1.94 -12.44
C GLY A 89 3.71 -3.25 -13.20
N ASN A 90 4.49 -3.49 -14.25
CA ASN A 90 4.40 -4.77 -14.98
C ASN A 90 4.84 -5.95 -14.12
N ILE A 91 5.92 -5.81 -13.33
CA ILE A 91 6.40 -6.85 -12.42
C ILE A 91 5.29 -7.21 -11.43
N LEU A 92 4.68 -6.21 -10.78
CA LEU A 92 3.60 -6.44 -9.82
C LEU A 92 2.33 -7.02 -10.45
N LEU A 93 1.99 -6.63 -11.68
CA LEU A 93 0.77 -7.13 -12.34
C LEU A 93 0.93 -8.54 -12.90
N LEU A 94 2.16 -8.94 -13.26
CA LEU A 94 2.45 -10.23 -13.88
C LEU A 94 2.99 -11.26 -12.88
N SER A 95 3.41 -10.82 -11.69
CA SER A 95 3.91 -11.69 -10.63
C SER A 95 2.84 -12.69 -10.20
N PRO A 96 3.13 -14.01 -10.23
CA PRO A 96 2.21 -15.02 -9.68
C PRO A 96 1.95 -14.80 -8.19
N GLU A 97 2.99 -14.40 -7.46
CA GLU A 97 2.94 -14.16 -6.03
C GLU A 97 3.78 -12.93 -5.64
N ILE A 98 3.28 -12.13 -4.71
CA ILE A 98 4.00 -10.99 -4.15
C ILE A 98 3.99 -11.13 -2.63
N PHE A 99 5.16 -10.97 -2.02
CA PHE A 99 5.33 -10.90 -0.58
C PHE A 99 5.69 -9.49 -0.15
N VAL A 100 5.13 -9.04 0.97
CA VAL A 100 5.45 -7.72 1.55
C VAL A 100 5.75 -7.82 3.04
N GLU A 101 6.64 -6.94 3.52
CA GLU A 101 6.80 -6.63 4.93
C GLU A 101 6.36 -5.19 5.18
N PHE A 102 5.71 -4.95 6.32
CA PHE A 102 5.19 -3.65 6.70
C PHE A 102 5.46 -3.32 8.16
N ASN A 103 5.59 -2.02 8.44
CA ASN A 103 5.78 -1.52 9.79
C ASN A 103 4.45 -1.42 10.56
N ARG A 104 4.51 -0.94 11.81
CA ARG A 104 3.35 -0.73 12.69
C ARG A 104 2.23 0.14 12.12
N PHE A 105 2.52 0.96 11.11
CA PHE A 105 1.56 1.79 10.40
C PHE A 105 1.04 1.16 9.12
N ARG A 106 1.29 -0.14 8.89
CA ARG A 106 0.97 -0.86 7.64
C ARG A 106 1.69 -0.31 6.41
N ARG A 107 2.75 0.49 6.58
CA ARG A 107 3.59 0.96 5.47
C ARG A 107 4.50 -0.16 5.02
N ILE A 108 4.46 -0.51 3.74
CA ILE A 108 5.35 -1.48 3.13
C ILE A 108 6.78 -0.92 3.20
N VAL A 109 7.66 -1.68 3.83
CA VAL A 109 9.09 -1.37 3.95
C VAL A 109 9.93 -2.27 3.05
N LEU A 110 9.39 -3.42 2.65
CA LEU A 110 10.01 -4.36 1.74
C LEU A 110 8.93 -5.09 0.94
N TRP A 111 9.21 -5.37 -0.33
CA TRP A 111 8.37 -6.19 -1.17
C TRP A 111 9.24 -7.02 -2.11
N ILE A 112 8.78 -8.22 -2.43
CA ILE A 112 9.43 -9.15 -3.36
C ILE A 112 8.33 -9.73 -4.26
N ALA A 113 8.58 -9.71 -5.55
CA ALA A 113 7.72 -10.33 -6.56
C ALA A 113 8.41 -11.62 -7.04
N GLU A 114 7.68 -12.73 -7.01
CA GLU A 114 8.14 -13.95 -7.69
C GLU A 114 8.21 -13.65 -9.20
N GLN A 115 9.34 -13.96 -9.81
CA GLN A 115 9.51 -13.84 -11.25
C GLN A 115 9.99 -15.19 -11.74
N ASP A 116 9.16 -15.83 -12.56
CA ASP A 116 9.62 -16.99 -13.31
C ASP A 116 10.78 -16.54 -14.20
N LYS A 117 11.90 -17.27 -14.11
CA LYS A 117 12.91 -17.16 -15.15
C LYS A 117 12.31 -17.84 -16.38
N GLU A 118 11.95 -17.07 -17.39
CA GLU A 118 11.93 -17.61 -18.75
C GLU A 118 13.36 -18.03 -19.08
N ILE A 119 13.64 -19.32 -18.92
CA ILE A 119 14.85 -19.95 -19.47
C ILE A 119 14.51 -20.21 -20.94
N ASP A 120 14.86 -19.25 -21.80
CA ASP A 120 14.97 -19.47 -23.25
C ASP A 120 16.14 -20.43 -23.57
#